data_AF-A0A344J3S7-F1
#
_entry.id   AF-A0A344J3S7-F1
#
_cell.length_a   1.000
_cell.length_b   1.000
_cell.length_c   1.000
_cell.angle_alpha   90.00
_cell.angle_beta   90.00
_cell.angle_gamma   90.00
#
_symmetry.space_group_name_H-M   'P 1'
#
loop_
_entity.id
_entity.type
_entity.pdbx_description
1 polymer ?
#
loop_
_entity_poly.entity_id
_entity_poly.type
_entity_poly.pdbx_seq_one_letter_code
_entity_poly.pdbx_strand_id
1 'polypeptide(L)'
;MSKKTRLKAEAVAVTFSNPFEANAAIERIGHAQRERERIETAMNAELAEIRARFEDQAAPHAEVIKVLRQAVQVYCEGNRADLTKGGKKTYAFAAGEVSWRTRPPKVNVRGEGIVIATLKKLGLDRWIRTKEELDKNAILADPEAAALVEGVQGLSISQGEDFVIKPFETKIEEVQ
;
A
#
# COMPACT_ATOMS: atom_id res chain seq x y z
N MET A 1 3.95 25.85 -31.16
CA MET A 1 3.73 26.94 -30.17
C MET A 1 2.54 26.55 -29.29
N SER A 2 2.78 25.81 -28.20
CA SER A 2 1.71 25.35 -27.30
C SER A 2 1.36 26.45 -26.32
N LYS A 3 0.08 26.86 -26.27
CA LYS A 3 -0.43 27.87 -25.35
C LYS A 3 -0.25 27.36 -23.91
N LYS A 4 0.65 27.99 -23.16
CA LYS A 4 0.78 27.80 -21.71
C LYS A 4 -0.52 28.32 -21.08
N THR A 5 -1.43 27.42 -20.76
CA THR A 5 -2.67 27.74 -20.04
C THR A 5 -2.29 28.34 -18.69
N ARG A 6 -2.39 29.68 -18.58
CA ARG A 6 -2.26 30.36 -17.30
C ARG A 6 -3.44 29.90 -16.43
N LEU A 7 -3.15 29.17 -15.35
CA LEU A 7 -4.09 28.97 -14.26
C LEU A 7 -4.56 30.36 -13.79
N LYS A 8 -5.83 30.65 -14.02
CA LYS A 8 -6.47 31.85 -13.49
C LYS A 8 -6.62 31.58 -11.99
N ALA A 9 -5.85 32.28 -11.16
CA ALA A 9 -5.99 32.18 -9.71
C ALA A 9 -7.44 32.49 -9.33
N GLU A 10 -8.07 31.58 -8.61
CA GLU A 10 -9.42 31.77 -8.10
C GLU A 10 -9.41 32.92 -7.09
N ALA A 11 -10.41 33.81 -7.14
CA ALA A 11 -10.46 34.96 -6.24
C ALA A 11 -10.58 34.45 -4.79
N VAL A 12 -9.66 34.87 -3.93
CA VAL A 12 -9.67 34.46 -2.52
C VAL A 12 -10.85 35.14 -1.82
N ALA A 13 -11.73 34.34 -1.21
CA ALA A 13 -12.94 34.84 -0.54
C ALA A 13 -12.65 35.68 0.72
N VAL A 14 -11.46 35.52 1.31
CA VAL A 14 -11.00 36.26 2.49
C VAL A 14 -9.62 36.83 2.19
N THR A 15 -9.41 38.10 2.49
CA THR A 15 -8.10 38.75 2.39
C THR A 15 -7.72 39.32 3.74
N PHE A 16 -6.42 39.35 4.04
CA PHE A 16 -5.88 39.91 5.27
C PHE A 16 -5.06 41.15 4.94
N SER A 17 -5.30 42.23 5.66
CA SER A 17 -4.68 43.54 5.39
C SER A 17 -3.45 43.82 6.26
N ASN A 18 -3.23 43.03 7.30
CA ASN A 18 -2.12 43.23 8.24
C ASN A 18 -1.61 41.91 8.87
N PRO A 19 -0.41 41.91 9.47
CA PRO A 19 0.17 40.72 10.10
C PRO A 19 -0.64 40.16 11.28
N PHE A 20 -1.40 40.99 11.98
CA PHE A 20 -2.21 40.53 13.12
C PHE A 20 -3.37 39.65 12.67
N GLU A 21 -4.05 40.02 11.58
CA GLU A 21 -5.09 39.20 10.94
C GLU A 21 -4.53 37.87 10.44
N ALA A 22 -3.36 37.90 9.79
CA ALA A 22 -2.68 36.69 9.35
C ALA A 22 -2.30 35.78 10.54
N ASN A 23 -1.78 36.36 11.63
CA ASN A 23 -1.46 35.62 12.85
C ASN A 23 -2.71 34.96 13.46
N ALA A 24 -3.81 35.70 13.58
CA ALA A 24 -5.09 35.15 14.06
C ALA A 24 -5.62 34.03 13.15
N ALA A 25 -5.41 34.14 11.84
CA ALA A 25 -5.75 33.07 10.90
C ALA A 25 -4.87 31.82 11.10
N ILE A 26 -3.56 31.99 11.32
CA ILE A 26 -2.62 30.88 11.61
C ILE A 26 -3.00 30.16 12.91
N GLU A 27 -3.38 30.91 13.95
CA GLU A 27 -3.88 30.35 15.21
C GLU A 27 -5.14 29.50 14.96
N ARG A 28 -6.12 30.04 14.22
CA ARG A 28 -7.34 29.31 13.86
C ARG A 28 -7.06 28.06 13.03
N ILE A 29 -6.08 28.11 12.11
CA ILE A 29 -5.62 26.94 11.36
C ILE A 29 -5.11 25.87 12.32
N GLY A 30 -4.28 26.24 13.30
CA GLY A 30 -3.77 25.30 14.30
C GLY A 30 -4.87 24.65 15.12
N HIS A 31 -5.87 25.42 15.56
CA HIS A 31 -7.04 24.85 16.26
C HIS A 31 -7.84 23.89 15.38
N ALA A 32 -8.10 24.25 14.12
CA ALA A 32 -8.81 23.39 13.20
C ALA A 32 -8.03 22.10 12.88
N GLN A 33 -6.70 22.17 12.76
CA GLN A 33 -5.85 20.99 12.55
C GLN A 33 -5.94 20.01 13.72
N ARG A 34 -5.79 20.50 14.97
CA ARG A 34 -5.93 19.67 16.18
C ARG A 34 -7.32 19.06 16.31
N GLU A 35 -8.36 19.82 15.98
CA GLU A 35 -9.73 19.30 16.04
C GLU A 35 -9.98 18.21 15.00
N ARG A 36 -9.42 18.34 13.79
CA ARG A 36 -9.47 17.29 12.77
C ARG A 36 -8.77 16.01 13.25
N GLU A 37 -7.59 16.13 13.85
CA GLU A 37 -6.84 15.00 14.41
C GLU A 37 -7.60 14.32 15.55
N ARG A 38 -8.24 15.10 16.43
CA ARG A 38 -9.11 14.58 17.50
C ARG A 38 -10.28 13.77 16.93
N ILE A 39 -10.97 14.30 15.91
CA ILE A 39 -12.08 13.61 15.23
C ILE A 39 -11.59 12.33 14.56
N GLU A 40 -10.46 12.37 13.86
CA GLU A 40 -9.86 11.19 13.22
C GLU A 40 -9.50 10.11 14.25
N THR A 41 -8.92 10.51 15.38
CA THR A 41 -8.59 9.59 16.48
C THR A 41 -9.85 8.94 17.06
N ALA A 42 -10.90 9.72 17.31
CA ALA A 42 -12.18 9.20 17.82
C ALA A 42 -12.83 8.22 16.82
N MET A 43 -12.86 8.59 15.53
CA MET A 43 -13.35 7.71 14.45
C MET A 43 -12.58 6.39 14.41
N ASN A 44 -11.25 6.44 14.51
CA ASN A 44 -10.42 5.23 14.48
C ASN A 44 -10.67 4.33 15.70
N ALA A 45 -10.92 4.92 16.88
CA ALA A 45 -11.30 4.17 18.08
C ALA A 45 -12.65 3.46 17.88
N GLU A 46 -13.67 4.18 17.37
CA GLU A 46 -14.98 3.58 17.06
C GLU A 46 -14.87 2.45 16.02
N LEU A 47 -14.07 2.65 14.96
CA LEU A 47 -13.82 1.60 13.96
C LEU A 47 -13.16 0.36 14.56
N ALA A 48 -12.25 0.53 15.52
CA ALA A 48 -11.60 -0.58 16.21
C ALA A 48 -12.61 -1.37 17.05
N GLU A 49 -13.48 -0.69 17.81
CA GLU A 49 -14.54 -1.35 18.59
C GLU A 49 -15.54 -2.10 17.71
N ILE A 50 -15.95 -1.49 16.59
CA ILE A 50 -16.86 -2.11 15.63
C ILE A 50 -16.21 -3.37 15.05
N ARG A 51 -14.94 -3.31 14.64
CA ARG A 51 -14.19 -4.47 14.12
C ARG A 51 -14.12 -5.58 15.16
N ALA A 52 -13.69 -5.28 16.39
CA ALA A 52 -13.59 -6.26 17.46
C ALA A 52 -14.93 -6.97 17.72
N ARG A 53 -16.03 -6.21 17.79
CA ARG A 53 -17.37 -6.76 18.00
C ARG A 53 -17.77 -7.76 16.91
N PHE A 54 -17.50 -7.44 15.65
CA PHE A 54 -17.85 -8.34 14.54
C PHE A 54 -16.88 -9.52 14.41
N GLU A 55 -15.62 -9.34 14.78
CA GLU A 55 -14.64 -10.43 14.88
C GLU A 55 -15.05 -11.43 15.96
N ASP A 56 -15.48 -10.96 17.13
CA ASP A 56 -15.97 -11.81 18.23
C ASP A 56 -17.22 -12.60 17.83
N GLN A 57 -18.16 -11.96 17.12
CA GLN A 57 -19.35 -12.64 16.59
C GLN A 57 -18.99 -13.68 15.51
N ALA A 58 -17.99 -13.41 14.68
CA ALA A 58 -17.56 -14.31 13.62
C ALA A 58 -16.70 -15.48 14.12
N ALA A 59 -15.96 -15.30 15.23
CA ALA A 59 -15.05 -16.28 15.81
C ALA A 59 -15.66 -17.68 16.02
N PRO A 60 -16.85 -17.86 16.65
CA PRO A 60 -17.43 -19.19 16.82
C PRO A 60 -17.78 -19.86 15.48
N HIS A 61 -18.23 -19.10 14.49
CA HIS A 61 -18.51 -19.64 13.16
C HIS A 61 -17.24 -20.05 12.42
N ALA A 62 -16.15 -19.29 12.58
CA ALA A 62 -14.85 -19.65 12.02
C ALA A 62 -14.36 -21.00 12.59
N GLU A 63 -14.53 -21.25 13.90
CA GLU A 63 -14.14 -22.52 14.49
C GLU A 63 -15.04 -23.67 14.03
N VAL A 64 -16.36 -23.46 13.93
CA VAL A 64 -17.29 -24.46 13.35
C VAL A 64 -16.89 -24.82 11.92
N ILE A 65 -16.62 -23.82 11.07
CA ILE A 65 -16.19 -24.02 9.68
C ILE A 65 -14.89 -24.82 9.65
N LYS A 66 -13.91 -24.47 10.49
CA LYS A 66 -12.61 -25.14 10.56
C LYS A 66 -12.74 -26.62 10.95
N VAL A 67 -13.50 -26.93 11.99
CA VAL A 67 -13.73 -28.31 12.45
C VAL A 67 -14.46 -29.12 11.38
N LEU A 68 -15.56 -28.61 10.84
CA LEU A 68 -16.35 -29.31 9.82
C LEU A 68 -15.56 -29.50 8.52
N ARG A 69 -14.80 -28.49 8.09
CA ARG A 69 -13.90 -28.59 6.94
C ARG A 69 -12.91 -29.72 7.11
N GLN A 70 -12.28 -29.83 8.27
CA GLN A 70 -11.32 -30.90 8.55
C GLN A 70 -11.99 -32.28 8.50
N ALA A 71 -13.18 -32.43 9.11
CA ALA A 71 -13.92 -33.68 9.08
C ALA A 71 -14.33 -34.09 7.64
N VAL A 72 -14.86 -33.15 6.86
CA VAL A 72 -15.21 -33.36 5.45
C VAL A 72 -13.97 -33.75 4.64
N GLN A 73 -12.84 -33.09 4.87
CA GLN A 73 -11.58 -33.40 4.20
C GLN A 73 -11.13 -34.84 4.50
N VAL A 74 -11.09 -35.23 5.78
CA VAL A 74 -10.70 -36.59 6.20
C VAL A 74 -11.60 -37.65 5.55
N TYR A 75 -12.92 -37.44 5.54
CA TYR A 75 -13.85 -38.34 4.86
C TYR A 75 -13.59 -38.42 3.36
N CYS A 76 -13.47 -37.27 2.67
CA CYS A 76 -13.28 -37.23 1.23
C CYS A 76 -11.94 -37.84 0.80
N GLU A 77 -10.88 -37.65 1.58
CA GLU A 77 -9.56 -38.26 1.33
C GLU A 77 -9.58 -39.78 1.51
N GLY A 78 -10.24 -40.28 2.56
CA GLY A 78 -10.38 -41.71 2.81
C GLY A 78 -11.27 -42.44 1.80
N ASN A 79 -12.27 -41.76 1.24
CA ASN A 79 -13.25 -42.33 0.29
C ASN A 79 -13.00 -41.87 -1.15
N ARG A 80 -11.81 -41.34 -1.45
CA ARG A 80 -11.55 -40.66 -2.72
C ARG A 80 -11.80 -41.56 -3.94
N ALA A 81 -11.36 -42.81 -3.89
CA ALA A 81 -11.51 -43.76 -5.00
C ALA A 81 -12.99 -43.95 -5.37
N ASP A 82 -13.84 -44.14 -4.37
CA ASP A 82 -15.27 -44.37 -4.52
C ASP A 82 -16.00 -43.11 -5.01
N LEU A 83 -15.71 -41.96 -4.40
CA LEU A 83 -16.30 -40.67 -4.77
C LEU A 83 -15.93 -40.28 -6.22
N THR A 84 -14.70 -40.53 -6.63
CA THR A 84 -14.20 -40.09 -7.94
C THR A 84 -14.37 -41.12 -9.06
N LYS A 85 -14.75 -42.36 -8.72
CA LYS A 85 -14.77 -43.52 -9.62
C LYS A 85 -13.47 -43.64 -10.42
N GLY A 86 -12.33 -43.31 -9.80
CA GLY A 86 -11.00 -43.37 -10.39
C GLY A 86 -10.67 -42.33 -11.49
N GLY A 87 -11.58 -41.43 -11.87
CA GLY A 87 -11.36 -40.52 -13.01
C GLY A 87 -11.80 -39.07 -12.82
N LYS A 88 -12.79 -38.79 -11.98
CA LYS A 88 -13.30 -37.42 -11.78
C LYS A 88 -12.51 -36.70 -10.68
N LYS A 89 -12.29 -35.39 -10.86
CA LYS A 89 -11.65 -34.55 -9.82
C LYS A 89 -12.65 -33.72 -9.02
N THR A 90 -13.94 -33.96 -9.20
CA THR A 90 -15.02 -33.29 -8.49
C THR A 90 -16.09 -34.31 -8.13
N TYR A 91 -16.63 -34.20 -6.93
CA TYR A 91 -17.80 -34.94 -6.47
C TYR A 91 -18.86 -33.97 -5.96
N ALA A 92 -20.09 -34.14 -6.46
CA ALA A 92 -21.24 -33.34 -6.05
C ALA A 92 -22.04 -34.09 -4.98
N PHE A 93 -22.15 -33.49 -3.81
CA PHE A 93 -23.11 -33.85 -2.76
C PHE A 93 -24.43 -33.11 -2.99
N ALA A 94 -25.51 -33.53 -2.31
CA ALA A 94 -26.77 -32.79 -2.36
C ALA A 94 -26.67 -31.35 -1.83
N ALA A 95 -25.73 -31.09 -0.89
CA ALA A 95 -25.54 -29.80 -0.23
C ALA A 95 -24.37 -28.97 -0.79
N GLY A 96 -23.69 -29.42 -1.85
CA GLY A 96 -22.54 -28.72 -2.41
C GLY A 96 -21.56 -29.66 -3.12
N GLU A 97 -20.36 -29.20 -3.41
CA GLU A 97 -19.36 -30.00 -4.12
C GLU A 97 -17.97 -29.93 -3.47
N VAL A 98 -17.19 -30.99 -3.68
CA VAL A 98 -15.77 -31.06 -3.33
C VAL A 98 -14.98 -31.32 -4.59
N SER A 99 -13.88 -30.59 -4.79
CA SER A 99 -12.97 -30.81 -5.92
C SER A 99 -11.52 -30.92 -5.49
N TRP A 100 -10.79 -31.85 -6.10
CA TRP A 100 -9.36 -32.03 -5.95
C TRP A 100 -8.64 -31.29 -7.07
N ARG A 101 -8.07 -30.14 -6.73
CA ARG A 101 -7.34 -29.31 -7.69
C ARG A 101 -5.84 -29.49 -7.52
N THR A 102 -5.13 -29.66 -8.62
CA THR A 102 -3.66 -29.56 -8.64
C THR A 102 -3.33 -28.07 -8.60
N ARG A 103 -2.64 -27.61 -7.54
CA ARG A 103 -2.12 -26.24 -7.51
C ARG A 103 -1.09 -26.09 -8.64
N PRO A 104 -1.05 -24.94 -9.32
CA PRO A 104 0.03 -24.68 -10.28
C PRO A 104 1.40 -24.80 -9.58
N PRO A 105 2.46 -25.19 -10.30
CA PRO A 105 3.81 -25.22 -9.74
C PRO A 105 4.17 -23.89 -9.09
N LYS A 106 4.75 -23.95 -7.89
CA LYS A 106 5.25 -22.78 -7.16
C LYS A 106 6.78 -22.81 -7.15
N VAL A 107 7.41 -21.69 -7.47
CA VAL A 107 8.83 -21.48 -7.24
C VAL A 107 9.03 -21.04 -5.79
N ASN A 108 9.85 -21.77 -5.03
CA ASN A 108 10.30 -21.35 -3.69
C ASN A 108 11.79 -21.02 -3.78
N VAL A 109 12.17 -19.83 -3.31
CA VAL A 109 13.54 -19.34 -3.35
C VAL A 109 14.03 -19.17 -1.91
N ARG A 110 15.19 -19.74 -1.59
CA ARG A 110 15.89 -19.51 -0.32
C ARG A 110 17.24 -18.91 -0.64
N GLY A 111 17.53 -17.73 -0.09
CA GLY A 111 18.76 -16.99 -0.43
C GLY A 111 18.74 -16.50 -1.87
N GLU A 112 17.80 -15.61 -2.19
CA GLU A 112 17.59 -15.07 -3.53
C GLU A 112 18.88 -14.54 -4.19
N GLY A 113 19.73 -13.82 -3.44
CA GLY A 113 21.00 -13.33 -3.96
C GLY A 113 21.96 -14.43 -4.44
N ILE A 114 22.01 -15.57 -3.74
CA ILE A 114 22.84 -16.73 -4.15
C ILE A 114 22.28 -17.33 -5.43
N VAL A 115 20.95 -17.44 -5.51
CA VAL A 115 20.26 -17.96 -6.70
C VAL A 115 20.53 -17.05 -7.89
N ILE A 116 20.34 -15.73 -7.76
CA ILE A 116 20.62 -14.75 -8.81
C ILE A 116 22.10 -14.82 -9.23
N ALA A 117 23.04 -14.82 -8.28
CA ALA A 117 24.46 -14.88 -8.60
C ALA A 117 24.84 -16.17 -9.35
N THR A 118 24.24 -17.30 -8.97
CA THR A 118 24.45 -18.58 -9.67
C THR A 118 23.84 -18.56 -11.06
N LEU A 119 22.62 -18.02 -11.22
CA LEU A 119 21.97 -17.86 -12.52
C LEU A 119 22.80 -16.97 -13.45
N LYS A 120 23.37 -15.86 -12.94
CA LYS A 120 24.30 -15.01 -13.70
C LYS A 120 25.56 -15.77 -14.11
N LYS A 121 26.18 -16.52 -13.19
CA LYS A 121 27.37 -17.35 -13.50
C LYS A 121 27.10 -18.42 -14.56
N LEU A 122 25.87 -18.94 -14.61
CA LEU A 122 25.44 -19.94 -15.59
C LEU A 122 24.92 -19.32 -16.90
N GLY A 123 24.89 -17.99 -17.03
CA GLY A 123 24.34 -17.30 -18.22
C GLY A 123 22.83 -17.50 -18.41
N LEU A 124 22.08 -17.74 -17.33
CA LEU A 124 20.64 -18.04 -17.36
C LEU A 124 19.80 -16.78 -17.11
N ASP A 125 20.06 -15.74 -17.90
CA ASP A 125 19.46 -14.42 -17.71
C ASP A 125 17.93 -14.38 -17.94
N ARG A 126 17.37 -15.35 -18.68
CA ARG A 126 15.92 -15.46 -18.94
C ARG A 126 15.05 -15.56 -17.67
N TRP A 127 15.64 -15.88 -16.53
CA TRP A 127 14.96 -15.97 -15.22
C TRP A 127 15.32 -14.84 -14.28
N ILE A 128 16.16 -13.90 -14.72
CA ILE A 128 16.55 -12.72 -13.96
C ILE A 128 15.78 -11.54 -14.54
N ARG A 129 14.99 -10.87 -13.71
CA ARG A 129 14.35 -9.63 -14.09
C ARG A 129 15.22 -8.46 -13.68
N THR A 130 15.60 -7.63 -14.65
CA THR A 130 16.28 -6.35 -14.39
C THR A 130 15.25 -5.23 -14.41
N LYS A 131 15.31 -4.34 -13.41
CA LYS A 131 14.55 -3.09 -13.39
C LYS A 131 15.57 -1.95 -13.40
N GLU A 132 15.53 -1.14 -14.44
CA GLU A 132 16.30 0.10 -14.50
C GLU A 132 15.42 1.24 -14.01
N GLU A 133 15.93 1.99 -13.04
CA GLU A 133 15.26 3.18 -12.51
C GLU A 133 16.25 4.35 -12.55
N LEU A 134 15.72 5.53 -12.80
CA LEU A 134 16.51 6.75 -12.79
C LEU A 134 16.94 7.09 -11.36
N ASP A 135 18.24 7.17 -11.11
CA ASP A 135 18.76 7.67 -9.84
C ASP A 135 18.70 9.21 -9.81
N LYS A 136 17.56 9.72 -9.36
CA LYS A 136 17.33 11.16 -9.23
C LYS A 136 18.25 11.79 -8.19
N ASN A 137 18.66 11.06 -7.16
CA ASN A 137 19.54 11.58 -6.13
C ASN A 137 20.96 11.77 -6.67
N ALA A 138 21.47 10.80 -7.45
CA ALA A 138 22.76 10.93 -8.12
C ALA A 138 22.77 12.12 -9.10
N ILE A 139 21.69 12.33 -9.86
CA ILE A 139 21.56 13.48 -10.78
C ILE A 139 21.58 14.82 -10.02
N LEU A 140 20.96 14.90 -8.84
CA LEU A 140 20.95 16.12 -8.02
C LEU A 140 22.27 16.37 -7.27
N ALA A 141 23.08 15.34 -7.06
CA ALA A 141 24.33 15.44 -6.30
C ALA A 141 25.50 16.00 -7.12
N ASP A 142 25.38 16.09 -8.44
CA ASP A 142 26.49 16.42 -9.35
C ASP A 142 26.21 17.73 -10.16
N PRO A 143 27.04 18.78 -9.97
CA PRO A 143 26.97 20.00 -10.77
C PRO A 143 27.21 19.82 -12.27
N GLU A 144 28.05 18.85 -12.70
CA GLU A 144 28.25 18.56 -14.12
C GLU A 144 27.02 17.89 -14.74
N ALA A 145 26.26 17.12 -13.94
CA ALA A 145 25.02 16.51 -14.37
C ALA A 145 23.95 17.55 -14.74
N ALA A 146 23.92 18.71 -14.06
CA ALA A 146 23.02 19.80 -14.43
C ALA A 146 23.25 20.28 -15.88
N ALA A 147 24.50 20.33 -16.35
CA ALA A 147 24.83 20.65 -17.74
C ALA A 147 24.43 19.52 -18.71
N LEU A 148 24.55 18.26 -18.28
CA LEU A 148 24.12 17.10 -19.07
C LEU A 148 22.59 17.01 -19.20
N VAL A 149 21.84 17.40 -18.16
CA VAL A 149 20.36 17.37 -18.13
C VAL A 149 19.75 18.25 -19.22
N GLU A 150 20.35 19.40 -19.56
CA GLU A 150 19.86 20.27 -20.63
C GLU A 150 19.86 19.58 -22.01
N GLY A 151 20.72 18.57 -22.21
CA GLY A 151 20.80 17.78 -23.44
C GLY A 151 19.92 16.52 -23.45
N VAL A 152 19.36 16.10 -22.31
CA VAL A 152 18.59 14.85 -22.20
C VAL A 152 17.10 15.12 -22.42
N GLN A 153 16.58 14.67 -23.56
CA GLN A 153 15.16 14.82 -23.88
C GLN A 153 14.27 14.15 -22.81
N GLY A 154 13.38 14.92 -22.19
CA GLY A 154 12.43 14.42 -21.20
C GLY A 154 12.91 14.46 -19.74
N LEU A 155 14.13 14.95 -19.48
CA LEU A 155 14.64 15.20 -18.14
C LEU A 155 14.77 16.71 -17.90
N SER A 156 14.28 17.19 -16.76
CA SER A 156 14.40 18.59 -16.37
C SER A 156 14.49 18.69 -14.84
N ILE A 157 15.37 19.56 -14.34
CA ILE A 157 15.43 19.92 -12.92
C ILE A 157 14.64 21.23 -12.75
N SER A 158 13.65 21.21 -11.85
CA SER A 158 12.87 22.40 -11.49
C SER A 158 12.95 22.61 -9.99
N GLN A 159 13.18 23.84 -9.57
CA GLN A 159 13.11 24.25 -8.17
C GLN A 159 11.96 25.25 -8.01
N GLY A 160 11.13 25.02 -7.01
CA GLY A 160 10.04 25.90 -6.62
C GLY A 160 10.19 26.32 -5.16
N GLU A 161 9.44 27.34 -4.78
CA GLU A 161 9.27 27.74 -3.39
C GLU A 161 7.90 27.24 -2.90
N ASP A 162 7.89 26.52 -1.79
CA ASP A 162 6.66 26.07 -1.15
C ASP A 162 6.26 27.04 -0.03
N PHE A 163 5.01 27.50 -0.06
CA PHE A 163 4.44 28.26 1.04
C PHE A 163 3.88 27.31 2.10
N VAL A 164 4.45 27.33 3.31
CA VAL A 164 4.08 26.43 4.40
C VAL A 164 3.66 27.21 5.62
N ILE A 165 2.46 26.92 6.16
CA ILE A 165 2.00 27.43 7.45
C ILE A 165 2.21 26.33 8.50
N LYS A 166 2.97 26.64 9.54
CA LYS A 166 3.13 25.78 10.73
C LYS A 166 2.61 26.52 11.96
N PRO A 167 1.38 26.25 12.40
CA PRO A 167 0.87 26.81 13.65
C PRO A 167 1.72 26.34 14.84
N PHE A 168 1.74 27.13 15.91
CA PHE A 168 2.49 26.78 17.10
C PHE A 168 1.88 25.54 17.79
N GLU A 169 2.75 24.61 18.18
CA GLU A 169 2.42 23.40 18.92
C GLU A 169 3.41 23.23 20.08
N THR A 170 2.88 23.05 21.29
CA THR A 170 3.68 22.62 22.44
C THR A 170 3.54 21.11 22.56
N LYS A 171 4.64 20.38 22.39
CA LYS A 171 4.68 18.94 22.65
C LYS A 171 4.92 18.69 24.13
N ILE A 172 4.18 17.75 24.71
CA ILE A 172 4.49 17.18 26.01
C ILE A 172 5.62 16.17 25.78
N GLU A 173 6.62 16.12 26.67
CA GLU A 173 7.73 15.15 26.56
C GLU A 173 7.18 13.72 26.51
N GLU A 174 7.66 12.94 25.55
CA GLU A 174 7.32 11.52 25.47
C GLU A 174 7.91 10.77 26.68
N VAL A 175 7.09 9.92 27.29
CA VAL A 175 7.55 8.98 28.31
C VAL A 175 8.33 7.87 27.60
N GLN A 176 9.63 7.74 27.91
CA GLN A 176 10.51 6.68 27.41
C GLN A 176 10.14 5.30 27.94
#